data_AF-A0A955NEM6-F1
#
_entry.id   AF-A0A955NEM6-F1
#
_cell.length_a   1.000
_cell.length_b   1.000
_cell.length_c   1.000
_cell.angle_alpha   90.00
_cell.angle_beta   90.00
_cell.angle_gamma   90.00
#
_symmetry.space_group_name_H-M   'P 1'
#
loop_
_entity.id
_entity.type
_entity.pdbx_description
1 polymer ?
#
loop_
_entity_poly.entity_id
_entity_poly.type
_entity_poly.pdbx_seq_one_letter_code
_entity_poly.pdbx_strand_id
1 'polypeptide(L)'
;MKNRLSVILILLFLSFPSFAVEALNFQKATIVIGNEAGPIEKRIANLLAERLQEPSGLPASVIAESEMGEPSEGELQILLGIPDHSETISKVFYDERIDPLTELDPGLEGFLLKLMDPDGDPFLLAAGLDERGCLYAVGEILRKGSDHGERVSVLPSPRGQNGPGIRSQGDTVRTKRGGNQQR
;
A
#
# COMPACT_ATOMS: atom_id res chain seq x y z
N MET A 1 60.88 13.19 -2.57
CA MET A 1 59.78 13.64 -3.47
C MET A 1 58.72 12.54 -3.63
N LYS A 2 58.18 12.04 -2.52
CA LYS A 2 57.04 11.12 -2.43
C LYS A 2 56.12 11.74 -1.36
N ASN A 3 54.79 11.60 -1.47
CA ASN A 3 53.79 11.96 -0.44
C ASN A 3 52.92 13.23 -0.64
N ARG A 4 52.65 13.71 -1.86
CA ARG A 4 51.62 14.76 -2.06
C ARG A 4 50.46 14.43 -2.99
N LEU A 5 50.42 13.22 -3.58
CA LEU A 5 49.41 12.87 -4.58
C LEU A 5 48.18 12.10 -4.04
N SER A 6 48.16 11.70 -2.76
CA SER A 6 47.10 10.83 -2.22
C SER A 6 45.93 11.56 -1.55
N VAL A 7 45.97 12.90 -1.40
CA VAL A 7 44.95 13.64 -0.63
C VAL A 7 43.78 14.15 -1.49
N ILE A 8 43.94 14.22 -2.82
CA ILE A 8 42.91 14.79 -3.70
C ILE A 8 41.82 13.76 -4.08
N LEU A 9 42.07 12.46 -3.90
CA LEU A 9 41.13 11.41 -4.32
C LEU A 9 40.04 11.05 -3.29
N ILE A 10 40.09 11.60 -2.07
CA ILE A 10 39.12 11.31 -1.00
C ILE A 10 37.97 12.33 -0.95
N LEU A 11 38.11 13.49 -1.62
CA LEU A 11 37.06 14.53 -1.62
C LEU A 11 35.95 14.34 -2.67
N LEU A 12 36.08 13.37 -3.58
CA LEU A 12 35.09 13.14 -4.65
C LEU A 12 33.93 12.20 -4.26
N PHE A 13 33.91 11.66 -3.02
CA PHE A 13 32.93 10.67 -2.58
C PHE A 13 31.80 11.23 -1.68
N LEU A 14 31.72 12.55 -1.50
CA LEU A 14 30.76 13.18 -0.59
C LEU A 14 29.63 13.97 -1.28
N SER A 15 29.45 13.80 -2.59
CA SER A 15 28.29 14.37 -3.29
C SER A 15 27.26 13.28 -3.56
N PHE A 16 26.77 12.62 -2.51
CA PHE A 16 25.51 11.89 -2.64
C PHE A 16 24.41 12.94 -2.78
N PRO A 17 23.68 12.99 -3.91
CA PRO A 17 22.50 13.84 -3.99
C PRO A 17 21.54 13.36 -2.90
N SER A 18 21.31 14.22 -1.90
CA SER A 18 20.20 14.06 -0.98
C SER A 18 18.94 14.18 -1.82
N PHE A 19 18.43 13.05 -2.30
CA PHE A 19 17.08 12.98 -2.83
C PHE A 19 16.16 13.33 -1.65
N ALA A 20 15.72 14.58 -1.60
CA ALA A 20 14.66 14.99 -0.71
C ALA A 20 13.42 14.22 -1.16
N VAL A 21 13.02 13.23 -0.35
CA VAL A 21 11.72 12.58 -0.51
C VAL A 21 10.69 13.64 -0.14
N GLU A 22 10.12 14.28 -1.14
CA GLU A 22 9.02 15.22 -0.93
C GLU A 22 7.81 14.40 -0.50
N ALA A 23 7.38 14.60 0.74
CA ALA A 23 6.17 13.95 1.22
C ALA A 23 4.98 14.53 0.43
N LEU A 24 4.30 13.68 -0.34
CA LEU A 24 3.04 14.05 -0.99
C LEU A 24 2.04 14.45 0.09
N ASN A 25 1.56 15.68 0.05
CA ASN A 25 0.57 16.20 0.99
C ASN A 25 -0.78 16.27 0.28
N PHE A 26 -1.71 15.43 0.71
CA PHE A 26 -3.08 15.42 0.21
C PHE A 26 -4.00 16.20 1.17
N GLN A 27 -4.87 17.03 0.60
CA GLN A 27 -5.84 17.85 1.32
C GLN A 27 -7.21 17.18 1.42
N LYS A 28 -7.50 16.22 0.54
CA LYS A 28 -8.70 15.38 0.55
C LYS A 28 -8.43 14.04 -0.12
N ALA A 29 -9.31 13.07 0.11
CA ALA A 29 -9.30 11.79 -0.56
C ALA A 29 -10.65 11.48 -1.21
N THR A 30 -10.61 10.84 -2.38
CA THR A 30 -11.79 10.32 -3.07
C THR A 30 -11.60 8.84 -3.30
N ILE A 31 -12.48 8.05 -2.69
CA ILE A 31 -12.47 6.59 -2.76
C ILE A 31 -13.43 6.20 -3.89
N VAL A 32 -12.87 5.64 -4.94
CA VAL A 32 -13.61 5.21 -6.13
C VAL A 32 -13.85 3.70 -6.02
N ILE A 33 -15.11 3.30 -6.12
CA ILE A 33 -15.50 1.89 -6.15
C ILE A 33 -16.14 1.53 -7.50
N GLY A 34 -16.08 0.26 -7.87
CA GLY A 34 -16.69 -0.24 -9.10
C GLY A 34 -18.21 -0.04 -9.14
N ASN A 35 -18.78 0.11 -10.34
CA ASN A 35 -20.24 0.25 -10.49
C ASN A 35 -21.00 -1.00 -9.99
N GLU A 36 -20.36 -2.16 -10.06
CA GLU A 36 -20.90 -3.45 -9.62
C GLU A 36 -20.53 -3.79 -8.17
N ALA A 37 -19.91 -2.86 -7.44
CA ALA A 37 -19.46 -3.10 -6.06
C ALA A 37 -20.60 -3.58 -5.15
N GLY A 38 -20.33 -4.68 -4.44
CA GLY A 38 -21.27 -5.31 -3.54
C GLY A 38 -21.57 -4.46 -2.28
N PRO A 39 -22.58 -4.85 -1.49
CA PRO A 39 -22.92 -4.14 -0.26
C PRO A 39 -21.79 -4.16 0.77
N ILE A 40 -20.93 -5.18 0.78
CA ILE A 40 -19.81 -5.29 1.70
C ILE A 40 -18.65 -4.38 1.25
N GLU A 41 -18.29 -4.36 -0.03
CA GLU A 41 -17.31 -3.42 -0.59
C GLU A 41 -17.69 -1.96 -0.31
N LYS A 42 -18.96 -1.60 -0.53
CA LYS A 42 -19.49 -0.26 -0.20
C LYS A 42 -19.33 0.08 1.28
N ARG A 43 -19.57 -0.86 2.19
CA ARG A 43 -19.34 -0.66 3.63
C ARG A 43 -17.86 -0.49 3.96
N ILE A 44 -16.98 -1.27 3.31
CA ILE A 44 -15.53 -1.18 3.49
C ILE A 44 -15.01 0.19 3.00
N ALA A 45 -15.51 0.69 1.87
CA ALA A 45 -15.17 2.01 1.35
C ALA A 45 -15.63 3.15 2.29
N ASN A 46 -16.86 3.08 2.79
CA ASN A 46 -17.36 4.05 3.78
C ASN A 46 -16.55 3.99 5.08
N LEU A 47 -16.18 2.79 5.53
CA LEU A 47 -15.31 2.61 6.68
C LEU A 47 -13.95 3.30 6.48
N LEU A 48 -13.34 3.15 5.30
CA LEU A 48 -12.10 3.85 4.97
C LEU A 48 -12.32 5.37 5.01
N ALA A 49 -13.40 5.89 4.42
CA ALA A 49 -13.71 7.32 4.43
C ALA A 49 -13.85 7.87 5.86
N GLU A 50 -14.63 7.19 6.71
CA GLU A 50 -14.80 7.53 8.13
C GLU A 50 -13.45 7.56 8.87
N ARG A 51 -12.60 6.55 8.66
CA ARG A 51 -11.30 6.44 9.34
C ARG A 51 -10.20 7.32 8.77
N LEU A 52 -10.35 7.83 7.55
CA LEU A 52 -9.49 8.91 7.08
C LEU A 52 -9.89 10.22 7.73
N GLN A 53 -11.19 10.48 7.92
CA GLN A 53 -11.66 11.68 8.62
C GLN A 53 -11.26 11.66 10.12
N GLU A 54 -11.30 10.50 10.78
CA GLU A 54 -10.94 10.35 12.20
C GLU A 54 -9.62 9.57 12.39
N PRO A 55 -8.53 10.10 12.99
CA PRO A 55 -8.31 11.39 13.64
C PRO A 55 -7.60 12.43 12.74
N SER A 56 -7.33 12.10 11.48
CA SER A 56 -6.46 12.92 10.63
C SER A 56 -7.13 14.20 10.12
N GLY A 57 -8.46 14.28 10.17
CA GLY A 57 -9.23 15.41 9.65
C GLY A 57 -9.25 15.48 8.12
N LEU A 58 -8.69 14.48 7.41
CA LEU A 58 -8.67 14.43 5.95
C LEU A 58 -10.10 14.21 5.42
N PRO A 59 -10.71 15.19 4.72
CA PRO A 59 -12.00 15.00 4.08
C PRO A 59 -11.93 13.85 3.09
N ALA A 60 -12.82 12.87 3.25
CA ALA A 60 -12.89 11.70 2.39
C ALA A 60 -14.32 11.47 1.91
N SER A 61 -14.48 11.13 0.63
CA SER A 61 -15.78 10.79 0.03
C SER A 61 -15.69 9.48 -0.76
N VAL A 62 -16.82 8.79 -0.90
CA VAL A 62 -16.94 7.57 -1.69
C VAL A 62 -17.80 7.87 -2.91
N ILE A 63 -17.31 7.54 -4.11
CA ILE A 63 -18.02 7.71 -5.38
C ILE A 63 -17.99 6.42 -6.20
N ALA A 64 -18.96 6.25 -7.10
CA ALA A 64 -18.90 5.19 -8.10
C ALA A 64 -17.92 5.56 -9.23
N GLU A 65 -17.34 4.57 -9.89
CA GLU A 65 -16.41 4.81 -11.00
C GLU A 65 -17.06 5.53 -12.20
N SER A 66 -18.38 5.41 -12.38
CA SER A 66 -19.13 6.20 -13.38
C SER A 66 -19.19 7.71 -13.06
N GLU A 67 -18.94 8.08 -11.82
CA GLU A 67 -18.87 9.47 -11.34
C GLU A 67 -17.42 9.98 -11.27
N MET A 68 -16.46 9.13 -11.64
CA MET A 68 -15.04 9.47 -11.60
C MET A 68 -14.71 10.59 -12.60
N GLY A 69 -14.15 11.67 -12.08
CA GLY A 69 -13.55 12.75 -12.87
C GLY A 69 -12.03 12.78 -12.72
N GLU A 70 -11.41 13.79 -13.32
CA GLU A 70 -10.00 14.10 -13.07
C GLU A 70 -9.79 14.50 -11.60
N PRO A 71 -8.72 14.00 -10.93
CA PRO A 71 -8.41 14.40 -9.57
C PRO A 71 -8.09 15.90 -9.53
N SER A 72 -8.61 16.58 -8.52
CA SER A 72 -8.25 17.98 -8.29
C SER A 72 -6.90 18.12 -7.57
N GLU A 73 -6.30 19.29 -7.63
CA GLU A 73 -5.01 19.56 -6.99
C GLU A 73 -5.03 19.20 -5.49
N GLY A 74 -4.08 18.38 -5.04
CA GLY A 74 -3.98 17.91 -3.67
C GLY A 74 -5.00 16.84 -3.29
N GLU A 75 -5.68 16.21 -4.25
CA GLU A 75 -6.59 15.09 -4.02
C GLU A 75 -5.88 13.74 -4.15
N LEU A 76 -6.03 12.87 -3.16
CA LEU A 76 -5.65 11.47 -3.30
C LEU A 76 -6.85 10.68 -3.85
N GLN A 77 -6.73 10.17 -5.06
CA GLN A 77 -7.68 9.19 -5.57
C GLN A 77 -7.29 7.79 -5.06
N ILE A 78 -8.25 7.05 -4.50
CA ILE A 78 -8.07 5.68 -4.00
C ILE A 78 -9.03 4.77 -4.77
N LEU A 79 -8.50 3.93 -5.65
CA LEU A 79 -9.29 2.92 -6.34
C LEU A 79 -9.41 1.69 -5.43
N LEU A 80 -10.62 1.38 -4.97
CA LEU A 80 -10.88 0.33 -3.98
C LEU A 80 -11.93 -0.66 -4.48
N GLY A 81 -11.61 -1.94 -4.46
CA GLY A 81 -12.60 -2.99 -4.75
C GLY A 81 -11.99 -4.29 -5.25
N ILE A 82 -12.88 -5.18 -5.68
CA ILE A 82 -12.53 -6.42 -6.38
C ILE A 82 -12.39 -6.10 -7.88
N PRO A 83 -11.31 -6.51 -8.57
CA PRO A 83 -11.13 -6.23 -10.00
C PRO A 83 -12.32 -6.62 -10.87
N ASP A 84 -12.94 -7.77 -10.58
CA ASP A 84 -14.11 -8.27 -11.32
C ASP A 84 -15.36 -7.39 -11.17
N HIS A 85 -15.41 -6.50 -10.17
CA HIS A 85 -16.55 -5.59 -9.93
C HIS A 85 -16.27 -4.15 -10.38
N SER A 86 -15.07 -3.85 -10.91
CA SER A 86 -14.65 -2.50 -11.33
C SER A 86 -13.91 -2.52 -12.67
N GLU A 87 -14.51 -1.88 -13.67
CA GLU A 87 -13.87 -1.70 -14.98
C GLU A 87 -12.59 -0.88 -14.85
N THR A 88 -12.58 0.12 -13.97
CA THR A 88 -11.43 1.01 -13.74
C THR A 88 -10.26 0.25 -13.15
N ILE A 89 -10.48 -0.56 -12.10
CA ILE A 89 -9.42 -1.38 -11.49
C ILE A 89 -8.90 -2.39 -12.51
N SER A 90 -9.79 -3.08 -13.23
CA SER A 90 -9.40 -4.04 -14.28
C SER A 90 -8.56 -3.38 -15.37
N LYS A 91 -8.92 -2.16 -15.79
CA LYS A 91 -8.15 -1.37 -16.76
C LYS A 91 -6.75 -1.02 -16.24
N VAL A 92 -6.63 -0.60 -14.98
CA VAL A 92 -5.33 -0.34 -14.35
C VAL A 92 -4.46 -1.61 -14.35
N PHE A 93 -5.03 -2.78 -14.03
CA PHE A 93 -4.29 -4.04 -14.08
C PHE A 93 -3.74 -4.31 -15.49
N TYR A 94 -4.55 -4.09 -16.52
CA TYR A 94 -4.16 -4.28 -17.91
C TYR A 94 -3.07 -3.29 -18.36
N ASP A 95 -3.33 -1.99 -18.19
CA ASP A 95 -2.47 -0.90 -18.68
C ASP A 95 -1.08 -0.97 -18.00
N GLU A 96 -1.05 -1.28 -16.70
CA GLU A 96 0.17 -1.35 -15.89
C GLU A 96 0.81 -2.74 -15.85
N ARG A 97 0.25 -3.71 -16.60
CA ARG A 97 0.72 -5.11 -16.67
C ARG A 97 0.87 -5.74 -15.28
N ILE A 98 -0.11 -5.52 -14.43
CA ILE A 98 -0.20 -6.14 -13.11
C ILE A 98 -0.81 -7.52 -13.29
N ASP A 99 -0.14 -8.55 -12.77
CA ASP A 99 -0.70 -9.91 -12.79
C ASP A 99 -2.04 -9.94 -12.03
N PRO A 100 -3.06 -10.65 -12.55
CA PRO A 100 -4.35 -10.73 -11.88
C PRO A 100 -4.21 -11.37 -10.51
N LEU A 101 -5.07 -10.96 -9.57
CA LEU A 101 -5.13 -11.61 -8.26
C LEU A 101 -5.70 -13.02 -8.42
N THR A 102 -5.10 -14.00 -7.77
CA THR A 102 -5.52 -15.39 -7.81
C THR A 102 -5.50 -16.03 -6.42
N GLU A 103 -6.20 -17.16 -6.27
CA GLU A 103 -6.15 -17.98 -5.04
C GLU A 103 -4.75 -18.54 -4.73
N LEU A 104 -3.80 -18.48 -5.67
CA LEU A 104 -2.41 -18.92 -5.47
C LEU A 104 -1.47 -17.76 -5.13
N ASP A 105 -1.75 -16.57 -5.65
CA ASP A 105 -1.00 -15.35 -5.44
C ASP A 105 -1.95 -14.16 -5.64
N PRO A 106 -2.26 -13.37 -4.60
CA PRO A 106 -1.75 -13.41 -3.22
C PRO A 106 -2.34 -14.50 -2.30
N GLY A 107 -3.31 -15.29 -2.76
CA GLY A 107 -4.05 -16.24 -1.93
C GLY A 107 -5.48 -15.80 -1.64
N LEU A 108 -6.30 -16.70 -1.08
CA LEU A 108 -7.60 -16.32 -0.50
C LEU A 108 -7.41 -15.19 0.52
N GLU A 109 -8.36 -14.24 0.53
CA GLU A 109 -8.27 -13.01 1.34
C GLU A 109 -7.06 -12.12 1.01
N GLY A 110 -6.32 -12.42 -0.06
CA GLY A 110 -5.18 -11.63 -0.46
C GLY A 110 -5.60 -10.35 -1.19
N PHE A 111 -4.70 -9.37 -1.18
CA PHE A 111 -4.92 -8.07 -1.80
C PHE A 111 -3.61 -7.47 -2.35
N LEU A 112 -3.78 -6.46 -3.19
CA LEU A 112 -2.72 -5.62 -3.72
C LEU A 112 -2.94 -4.18 -3.27
N LEU A 113 -1.89 -3.58 -2.71
CA LEU A 113 -1.87 -2.15 -2.38
C LEU A 113 -0.65 -1.52 -3.05
N LYS A 114 -0.87 -0.59 -3.98
CA LYS A 114 0.19 0.02 -4.78
C LYS A 114 -0.10 1.49 -5.06
N LEU A 115 0.83 2.37 -4.71
CA LEU A 115 0.80 3.78 -5.14
C LEU A 115 1.29 3.83 -6.58
N MET A 116 0.47 4.41 -7.45
CA MET A 116 0.72 4.61 -8.87
C MET A 116 0.86 6.11 -9.12
N ASP A 117 1.60 6.48 -10.16
CA ASP A 117 1.83 7.87 -10.56
C ASP A 117 2.04 7.93 -12.08
N PRO A 118 1.03 7.52 -12.88
CA PRO A 118 1.12 7.74 -14.32
C PRO A 118 0.99 9.24 -14.57
N ASP A 119 1.91 9.75 -15.39
CA ASP A 119 1.87 11.13 -15.90
C ASP A 119 1.92 12.24 -14.81
N GLY A 120 2.27 11.91 -13.56
CA GLY A 120 2.43 12.86 -12.47
C GLY A 120 1.19 13.07 -11.59
N ASP A 121 0.12 12.30 -11.82
CA ASP A 121 -1.11 12.31 -11.02
C ASP A 121 -1.18 11.04 -10.13
N PRO A 122 -0.69 11.13 -8.88
CA PRO A 122 -0.59 9.94 -8.04
C PRO A 122 -1.96 9.45 -7.54
N PHE A 123 -2.19 8.14 -7.65
CA PHE A 123 -3.36 7.47 -7.09
C PHE A 123 -2.99 6.17 -6.37
N LEU A 124 -3.82 5.74 -5.44
CA LEU A 124 -3.63 4.52 -4.67
C LEU A 124 -4.55 3.41 -5.19
N LEU A 125 -3.97 2.32 -5.68
CA LEU A 125 -4.69 1.10 -6.04
C LEU A 125 -4.77 0.17 -4.82
N ALA A 126 -6.00 -0.16 -4.39
CA ALA A 126 -6.31 -1.08 -3.30
C ALA A 126 -7.29 -2.17 -3.78
N ALA A 127 -6.73 -3.23 -4.37
CA ALA A 127 -7.52 -4.30 -4.98
C ALA A 127 -7.53 -5.57 -4.11
N GLY A 128 -8.71 -6.08 -3.75
CA GLY A 128 -8.86 -7.36 -3.03
C GLY A 128 -9.26 -8.49 -3.98
N LEU A 129 -8.82 -9.73 -3.69
CA LEU A 129 -9.32 -10.91 -4.40
C LEU A 129 -10.78 -11.21 -4.02
N ASP A 130 -11.13 -10.99 -2.75
CA ASP A 130 -12.48 -11.14 -2.20
C ASP A 130 -12.79 -9.97 -1.23
N GLU A 131 -13.99 -9.97 -0.66
CA GLU A 131 -14.45 -8.93 0.28
C GLU A 131 -13.53 -8.78 1.50
N ARG A 132 -12.92 -9.89 1.98
CA ARG A 132 -11.98 -9.86 3.11
C ARG A 132 -10.64 -9.28 2.69
N GLY A 133 -10.17 -9.60 1.48
CA GLY A 133 -9.00 -8.96 0.87
C GLY A 133 -9.17 -7.45 0.77
N CYS A 134 -10.33 -6.95 0.34
CA CYS A 134 -10.64 -5.52 0.35
C CYS A 134 -10.55 -4.91 1.76
N LEU A 135 -11.10 -5.59 2.77
CA LEU A 135 -11.02 -5.14 4.16
C LEU A 135 -9.58 -5.08 4.66
N TYR A 136 -8.74 -6.08 4.32
CA TYR A 136 -7.33 -6.10 4.68
C TYR A 136 -6.54 -5.01 3.96
N ALA A 137 -6.85 -4.71 2.69
CA ALA A 137 -6.27 -3.58 1.98
C ALA A 137 -6.56 -2.26 2.70
N VAL A 138 -7.82 -2.04 3.12
CA VAL A 138 -8.21 -0.86 3.92
C VAL A 138 -7.46 -0.83 5.26
N GLY A 139 -7.35 -1.97 5.95
CA GLY A 139 -6.59 -2.08 7.19
C GLY A 139 -5.13 -1.66 7.03
N GLU A 140 -4.49 -2.08 5.93
CA GLU A 140 -3.12 -1.67 5.59
C GLU A 140 -2.98 -0.17 5.31
N ILE A 141 -3.94 0.43 4.59
CA ILE A 141 -3.95 1.87 4.33
C ILE A 141 -3.97 2.64 5.66
N LEU A 142 -4.89 2.26 6.56
CA LEU A 142 -5.05 2.93 7.85
C LEU A 142 -3.84 2.74 8.77
N ARG A 143 -3.25 1.54 8.77
CA ARG A 143 -2.03 1.25 9.52
C ARG A 143 -0.87 2.13 9.06
N LYS A 144 -0.64 2.20 7.74
CA LYS A 144 0.44 3.02 7.17
C LYS A 144 0.18 4.53 7.33
N GLY A 145 -1.09 4.96 7.31
CA GLY A 145 -1.46 6.36 7.52
C GLY A 145 -1.35 6.85 8.96
N SER A 146 -1.51 5.96 9.94
CA SER A 146 -1.53 6.31 11.38
C SER A 146 -0.14 6.43 12.00
N ASP A 147 0.89 5.81 11.42
CA ASP A 147 2.24 5.78 12.00
C ASP A 147 2.94 7.16 11.98
N HIS A 148 2.37 8.19 11.35
CA HIS A 148 2.91 9.55 11.31
C HIS A 148 1.84 10.52 11.83
N GLY A 149 1.86 10.75 13.16
CA GLY A 149 0.83 11.42 13.97
C GLY A 149 0.46 12.89 13.63
N GLU A 150 0.59 13.31 12.38
CA GLU A 150 0.00 14.55 11.86
C GLU A 150 -0.17 14.59 10.33
N ARG A 151 0.30 13.57 9.57
CA ARG A 151 0.30 13.60 8.09
C ARG A 151 0.25 12.20 7.48
N VAL A 152 -0.76 11.93 6.66
CA VAL A 152 -0.85 10.70 5.85
C VAL A 152 0.21 10.76 4.74
N SER A 153 1.38 10.18 4.99
CA SER A 153 2.43 9.99 3.98
C SER A 153 2.33 8.56 3.44
N VAL A 154 1.84 8.39 2.21
CA VAL A 154 1.80 7.07 1.57
C VAL A 154 3.21 6.73 1.08
N LEU A 155 3.99 6.00 1.87
CA LEU A 155 5.32 5.57 1.45
C LEU A 155 5.19 4.50 0.34
N PRO A 156 5.92 4.63 -0.78
CA PRO A 156 5.97 3.58 -1.79
C PRO A 156 6.58 2.33 -1.15
N SER A 157 5.79 1.26 -1.04
CA SER A 157 6.29 -0.01 -0.51
C SER A 157 7.19 -0.66 -1.56
N PRO A 158 8.44 -1.02 -1.23
CA PRO A 158 9.30 -1.74 -2.15
C PRO A 158 8.74 -3.15 -2.33
N ARG A 159 8.24 -3.45 -3.55
CA ARG A 159 7.82 -4.77 -4.09
C ARG A 159 7.42 -5.82 -3.04
N GLY A 160 6.12 -6.00 -2.81
CA GLY A 160 5.61 -7.18 -2.12
C GLY A 160 4.10 -7.21 -2.10
N GLN A 161 3.51 -8.16 -2.82
CA GLN A 161 2.12 -8.56 -2.65
C GLN A 161 1.93 -9.02 -1.20
N ASN A 162 0.98 -8.44 -0.48
CA ASN A 162 0.77 -8.70 0.95
C ASN A 162 -0.46 -9.58 1.13
N GLY A 163 -0.38 -10.84 0.69
CA GLY A 163 -1.32 -11.86 1.18
C GLY A 163 -0.94 -12.31 2.60
N PRO A 164 -1.88 -12.83 3.41
CA PRO A 164 -1.57 -13.58 4.61
C PRO A 164 -0.93 -14.94 4.25
N GLY A 165 0.20 -14.91 3.57
CA GLY A 165 1.18 -15.99 3.62
C GLY A 165 1.79 -15.97 5.02
N ILE A 166 1.10 -16.57 5.99
CA ILE A 166 1.72 -17.00 7.23
C ILE A 166 2.88 -17.90 6.82
N ARG A 167 4.09 -17.34 6.71
CA ARG A 167 5.31 -18.10 6.94
C ARG A 167 5.24 -18.48 8.40
N SER A 168 4.65 -19.64 8.66
CA SER A 168 4.87 -20.44 9.84
C SER A 168 6.37 -20.72 9.89
N GLN A 169 7.12 -19.78 10.47
CA GLN A 169 8.46 -20.04 10.94
C GLN A 169 8.28 -20.93 12.15
N GLY A 170 8.21 -22.24 11.88
CA GLY A 170 8.15 -23.27 12.89
C GLY A 170 9.39 -23.17 13.77
N ASP A 171 9.25 -22.49 14.90
CA ASP A 171 10.18 -22.58 16.00
C ASP A 171 10.21 -24.04 16.45
N THR A 172 11.27 -24.72 16.03
CA THR A 172 11.58 -26.06 16.50
C THR A 172 11.91 -25.93 17.98
N VAL A 173 10.93 -26.20 18.84
CA VAL A 173 11.15 -26.38 20.27
C VAL A 173 12.04 -27.61 20.45
N ARG A 174 13.34 -27.37 20.45
CA ARG A 174 14.37 -28.35 20.79
C ARG A 174 14.28 -28.60 22.28
N THR A 175 13.44 -29.55 22.67
CA THR A 175 13.41 -30.11 24.01
C THR A 175 14.75 -30.78 24.28
N LYS A 176 15.65 -30.07 24.98
CA LYS A 176 16.80 -30.68 25.66
C LYS A 176 16.25 -31.65 26.71
N ARG A 177 16.14 -32.94 26.35
CA ARG A 177 16.17 -34.04 27.32
C ARG A 177 17.52 -33.97 28.02
N GLY A 178 17.55 -33.28 29.17
CA GLY A 178 18.60 -33.46 30.15
C GLY A 178 18.46 -34.86 30.73
N GLY A 179 19.33 -35.77 30.29
CA GLY A 179 19.66 -36.93 31.10
C GLY A 179 20.38 -36.44 32.34
N ASN A 180 19.91 -36.83 33.51
CA ASN A 180 20.76 -36.90 34.69
C ASN A 180 20.53 -38.23 35.37
N GLN A 181 21.50 -39.11 35.17
CA GLN A 181 21.85 -40.21 36.04
C GLN A 181 22.34 -39.66 37.39
N GLN A 182 22.48 -40.56 38.37
CA GLN A 182 23.09 -40.42 39.71
C GLN A 182 22.06 -40.03 40.78
N ARG A 183 21.83 -40.81 41.85
CA ARG A 183 22.52 -41.94 42.48
C ARG A 183 21.51 -42.78 43.25
#